data_AF-A0A4R4SGW5-F1
#
_entry.id   AF-A0A4R4SGW5-F1
#
_cell.length_a   1.000
_cell.length_b   1.000
_cell.length_c   1.000
_cell.angle_alpha   90.00
_cell.angle_beta   90.00
_cell.angle_gamma   90.00
#
_symmetry.space_group_name_H-M   'P 1'
#
loop_
_entity.id
_entity.type
_entity.pdbx_description
1 polymer ?
#
loop_
_entity_poly.entity_id
_entity_poly.type
_entity_poly.pdbx_seq_one_letter_code
_entity_poly.pdbx_strand_id
1 'polypeptide(L)'
;MEEAESGERQVLGVFVKEDAEGEWRAAHWLTFKGRPPQLARDKEGYALAASASELGEAHVRYLGGDDGALVPDSYTSNARNQDMGDWTVERGAVTPGPGESYALRTEDGGALVWYAVKEEKTLAGGKASTLPEEVRAHLEKNGDEVGETVLTTWQWLVIGYAPEAGKGRVLGESVSLVAAR
;
A
#
# COMPACT_ATOMS: atom_id res chain seq x y z
N MET A 1 -25.17 2.37 -20.82
CA MET A 1 -25.32 0.94 -20.46
C MET A 1 -24.33 0.72 -19.34
N GLU A 2 -24.78 0.94 -18.10
CA GLU A 2 -24.03 0.57 -16.89
C GLU A 2 -24.08 -0.94 -16.79
N GLU A 3 -22.96 -1.61 -17.01
CA GLU A 3 -22.79 -2.97 -16.49
C GLU A 3 -22.44 -2.84 -15.01
N ALA A 4 -23.35 -3.32 -14.16
CA ALA A 4 -23.10 -3.50 -12.75
C ALA A 4 -21.94 -4.49 -12.57
N GLU A 5 -20.79 -4.00 -12.07
CA GLU A 5 -19.66 -4.84 -11.70
C GLU A 5 -20.11 -5.83 -10.61
N SER A 6 -20.18 -7.11 -10.96
CA SER A 6 -20.37 -8.18 -10.00
C SER A 6 -19.23 -8.15 -8.98
N GLY A 7 -19.58 -8.08 -7.69
CA GLY A 7 -18.68 -7.92 -6.54
C GLY A 7 -17.75 -9.08 -6.22
N GLU A 8 -17.06 -9.63 -7.21
CA GLU A 8 -15.98 -10.59 -6.98
C GLU A 8 -14.71 -9.82 -6.60
N ARG A 9 -14.30 -9.96 -5.33
CA ARG A 9 -12.99 -9.48 -4.87
C ARG A 9 -11.91 -10.25 -5.61
N GLN A 10 -11.18 -9.58 -6.48
CA GLN A 10 -10.01 -10.16 -7.12
C GLN A 10 -8.81 -10.08 -6.18
N VAL A 11 -8.09 -11.18 -6.08
CA VAL A 11 -6.88 -11.33 -5.29
C VAL A 11 -5.72 -11.53 -6.25
N LEU A 12 -4.66 -10.75 -6.08
CA LEU A 12 -3.44 -10.92 -6.86
C LEU A 12 -2.28 -11.25 -5.93
N GLY A 13 -1.68 -12.41 -6.17
CA GLY A 13 -0.50 -12.89 -5.47
C GLY A 13 0.75 -12.75 -6.33
N VAL A 14 1.81 -12.17 -5.77
CA VAL A 14 3.16 -12.23 -6.35
C VAL A 14 3.94 -13.26 -5.57
N PHE A 15 4.49 -14.23 -6.29
CA PHE A 15 5.42 -15.21 -5.75
C PHE A 15 6.77 -14.99 -6.41
N VAL A 16 7.83 -15.09 -5.63
CA VAL A 16 9.20 -14.90 -6.08
C VAL A 16 10.05 -16.10 -5.70
N LYS A 17 11.07 -16.36 -6.50
CA LYS A 17 12.20 -17.20 -6.12
C LYS A 17 13.43 -16.32 -6.05
N GLU A 18 14.27 -16.54 -5.03
CA GLU A 18 15.55 -15.83 -4.90
C GLU A 18 16.58 -16.30 -5.95
N ASP A 19 16.44 -17.54 -6.44
CA ASP A 19 17.23 -18.12 -7.52
C ASP A 19 16.43 -19.17 -8.31
N ALA A 20 17.01 -19.71 -9.39
CA ALA A 20 16.30 -20.64 -10.28
C ALA A 20 15.88 -21.97 -9.60
N GLU A 21 16.67 -22.43 -8.63
CA GLU A 21 16.48 -23.71 -7.93
C GLU A 21 15.66 -23.55 -6.63
N GLY A 22 15.55 -22.32 -6.12
CA GLY A 22 14.88 -21.99 -4.87
C GLY A 22 13.38 -22.26 -4.84
N GLU A 23 12.84 -22.22 -3.62
CA GLU A 23 11.40 -22.37 -3.38
C GLU A 23 10.63 -21.08 -3.71
N TRP A 24 9.41 -21.23 -4.20
CA TRP A 24 8.50 -20.10 -4.38
C TRP A 24 8.06 -19.56 -3.02
N ARG A 25 8.24 -18.27 -2.80
CA ARG A 25 7.78 -17.55 -1.62
C ARG A 25 6.76 -16.50 -2.01
N ALA A 26 5.68 -16.37 -1.24
CA ALA A 26 4.74 -15.28 -1.44
C ALA A 26 5.42 -13.96 -1.04
N ALA A 27 5.52 -13.02 -1.99
CA ALA A 27 6.04 -11.68 -1.75
C ALA A 27 4.90 -10.68 -1.46
N HIS A 28 3.79 -10.79 -2.19
CA HIS A 28 2.60 -9.95 -2.00
C HIS A 28 1.33 -10.77 -2.19
N TRP A 29 0.28 -10.44 -1.42
CA TRP A 29 -1.06 -10.98 -1.60
C TRP A 29 -2.06 -9.90 -1.23
N LEU A 30 -2.77 -9.33 -2.21
CA LEU A 30 -3.68 -8.21 -1.96
C LEU A 30 -4.96 -8.33 -2.77
N THR A 31 -6.06 -7.92 -2.16
CA THR A 31 -7.31 -7.64 -2.87
C THR A 31 -7.21 -6.27 -3.53
N PHE A 32 -7.67 -6.13 -4.76
CA PHE A 32 -7.74 -4.84 -5.44
C PHE A 32 -9.13 -4.61 -6.06
N LYS A 33 -9.48 -3.35 -6.30
CA LYS A 33 -10.78 -2.97 -6.87
C LYS A 33 -10.73 -2.91 -8.39
N GLY A 34 -11.89 -3.19 -9.00
CA GLY A 34 -12.08 -3.12 -10.43
C GLY A 34 -11.33 -4.20 -11.19
N ARG A 35 -11.27 -4.06 -12.51
CA ARG A 35 -10.56 -4.99 -13.39
C ARG A 35 -9.07 -4.64 -13.45
N PRO A 36 -8.16 -5.60 -13.24
CA PRO A 36 -6.74 -5.35 -13.37
C PRO A 36 -6.43 -5.00 -14.83
N PRO A 37 -5.43 -4.15 -15.08
CA PRO A 37 -4.97 -3.94 -16.45
C PRO A 37 -4.52 -5.27 -17.06
N GLN A 38 -4.72 -5.42 -18.37
CA GLN A 38 -4.27 -6.63 -19.06
C GLN A 38 -2.75 -6.67 -19.08
N LEU A 39 -2.18 -7.79 -18.66
CA LEU A 39 -0.74 -8.00 -18.65
C LEU A 39 -0.24 -8.36 -20.05
N ALA A 40 0.83 -7.70 -20.48
CA ALA A 40 1.54 -8.08 -21.68
C ALA A 40 2.22 -9.44 -21.44
N ARG A 41 2.12 -10.32 -22.44
CA ARG A 41 2.67 -11.68 -22.38
C ARG A 41 3.63 -11.95 -23.53
N ASP A 42 4.59 -12.85 -23.31
CA ASP A 42 5.41 -13.39 -24.39
C ASP A 42 4.64 -14.40 -25.25
N LYS A 43 5.34 -15.01 -26.21
CA LYS A 43 4.76 -16.01 -27.14
C LYS A 43 4.33 -17.30 -26.44
N GLU A 44 4.83 -17.57 -25.24
CA GLU A 44 4.53 -18.77 -24.45
C GLU A 44 3.41 -18.50 -23.43
N GLY A 45 3.00 -17.23 -23.28
CA GLY A 45 1.92 -16.80 -22.42
C GLY A 45 2.37 -16.31 -21.03
N TYR A 46 3.67 -16.18 -20.79
CA TYR A 46 4.18 -15.66 -19.52
C TYR A 46 4.12 -14.13 -19.48
N ALA A 47 3.77 -13.58 -18.32
CA ALA A 47 3.74 -12.13 -18.12
C ALA A 47 5.14 -11.52 -18.25
N LEU A 48 5.25 -10.40 -18.96
CA LEU A 48 6.50 -9.69 -19.16
C LEU A 48 6.83 -8.83 -17.95
N ALA A 49 8.07 -8.91 -17.45
CA ALA A 49 8.56 -7.99 -16.43
C ALA A 49 8.65 -6.55 -16.95
N ALA A 50 8.44 -5.59 -16.07
CA ALA A 50 8.73 -4.18 -16.29
C ALA A 50 9.79 -3.70 -15.29
N SER A 51 10.45 -2.58 -15.58
CA SER A 51 11.23 -1.88 -14.56
C SER A 51 10.27 -1.40 -13.47
N ALA A 52 10.68 -1.52 -12.20
CA ALA A 52 9.94 -0.91 -11.09
C ALA A 52 9.77 0.59 -11.40
N SER A 53 8.52 1.03 -11.57
CA SER A 53 8.21 2.41 -11.86
C SER A 53 8.42 3.29 -10.62
N GLU A 54 8.55 4.61 -10.81
CA GLU A 54 8.59 5.61 -9.73
C GLU A 54 7.26 5.72 -8.94
N LEU A 55 6.30 4.81 -9.15
CA LEU A 55 4.98 4.86 -8.51
C LEU A 55 5.04 4.80 -6.99
N GLY A 56 5.98 4.02 -6.43
CA GLY A 56 6.19 3.97 -4.98
C GLY A 56 6.59 5.33 -4.41
N GLU A 57 7.53 6.01 -5.08
CA GLU A 57 7.98 7.35 -4.70
C GLU A 57 6.88 8.40 -4.90
N ALA A 58 6.11 8.29 -5.98
CA ALA A 58 4.95 9.13 -6.22
C ALA A 58 3.89 8.96 -5.10
N HIS A 59 3.66 7.74 -4.62
CA HIS A 59 2.75 7.48 -3.52
C HIS A 59 3.25 8.09 -2.20
N VAL A 60 4.54 7.94 -1.90
CA VAL A 60 5.19 8.60 -0.74
C VAL A 60 5.00 10.11 -0.79
N ARG A 61 5.27 10.75 -1.94
CA ARG A 61 5.08 12.20 -2.11
C ARG A 61 3.62 12.61 -1.95
N TYR A 62 2.70 11.85 -2.51
CA TYR A 62 1.26 12.11 -2.38
C TYR A 62 0.81 12.08 -0.91
N LEU A 63 1.21 11.05 -0.15
CA LEU A 63 0.89 10.97 1.28
C LEU A 63 1.55 12.09 2.10
N GLY A 64 2.72 12.57 1.67
CA GLY A 64 3.40 13.76 2.19
C GLY A 64 2.78 15.10 1.78
N GLY A 65 1.77 15.10 0.89
CA GLY A 65 0.95 16.26 0.55
C GLY A 65 1.01 16.73 -0.91
N ASP A 66 1.74 16.05 -1.78
CA ASP A 66 1.84 16.39 -3.21
C ASP A 66 0.66 15.82 -4.03
N ASP A 67 -0.40 16.61 -4.20
CA ASP A 67 -1.56 16.28 -5.04
C ASP A 67 -1.22 16.10 -6.54
N GLY A 68 -0.01 16.51 -6.93
CA GLY A 68 0.55 16.33 -8.26
C GLY A 68 1.02 14.90 -8.54
N ALA A 69 1.38 14.12 -7.52
CA ALA A 69 2.12 12.88 -7.70
C ALA A 69 1.27 11.68 -8.15
N LEU A 70 0.00 11.61 -7.75
CA LEU A 70 -0.92 10.52 -8.08
C LEU A 70 -2.28 11.06 -8.53
N VAL A 71 -3.09 10.19 -9.16
CA VAL A 71 -4.53 10.44 -9.28
C VAL A 71 -5.19 10.09 -7.95
N PRO A 72 -5.78 11.06 -7.23
CA PRO A 72 -6.49 10.77 -5.98
C PRO A 72 -7.74 9.94 -6.25
N ASP A 73 -8.00 9.01 -5.35
CA ASP A 73 -9.17 8.15 -5.33
C ASP A 73 -9.61 7.90 -3.87
N SER A 74 -10.61 7.04 -3.66
CA SER A 74 -11.07 6.73 -2.29
C SER A 74 -9.99 6.10 -1.40
N TYR A 75 -9.08 5.29 -1.94
CA TYR A 75 -8.00 4.68 -1.16
C TYR A 75 -7.00 5.74 -0.70
N THR A 76 -6.39 6.42 -1.65
CA THR A 76 -5.38 7.44 -1.42
C THR A 76 -5.91 8.64 -0.64
N SER A 77 -7.18 9.03 -0.82
CA SER A 77 -7.79 10.12 -0.06
C SER A 77 -8.11 9.72 1.39
N ASN A 78 -8.63 8.51 1.62
CA ASN A 78 -8.88 8.01 2.97
C ASN A 78 -7.59 7.77 3.72
N ALA A 79 -6.58 7.25 3.01
CA ALA A 79 -5.21 7.10 3.51
C ALA A 79 -4.65 8.41 4.03
N ARG A 80 -4.93 9.52 3.34
CA ARG A 80 -4.47 10.86 3.74
C ARG A 80 -5.17 11.40 5.00
N ASN A 81 -6.44 11.05 5.19
CA ASN A 81 -7.32 11.67 6.18
C ASN A 81 -7.73 10.68 7.29
N GLN A 82 -6.81 9.82 7.74
CA GLN A 82 -7.14 8.84 8.78
C GLN A 82 -7.31 9.49 10.15
N ASP A 83 -8.57 9.63 10.59
CA ASP A 83 -8.93 9.99 11.96
C ASP A 83 -8.71 8.79 12.90
N MET A 84 -8.23 9.06 14.13
CA MET A 84 -8.02 8.04 15.17
C MET A 84 -8.80 8.36 16.44
N GLY A 85 -10.12 8.47 16.30
CA GLY A 85 -11.00 8.78 17.43
C GLY A 85 -10.83 10.22 17.93
N ASP A 86 -10.58 10.40 19.22
CA ASP A 86 -10.32 11.71 19.84
C ASP A 86 -8.82 12.08 19.88
N TRP A 87 -7.96 11.25 19.30
CA TRP A 87 -6.53 11.52 19.21
C TRP A 87 -6.21 12.53 18.12
N THR A 88 -5.36 13.50 18.45
CA THR A 88 -4.75 14.35 17.43
C THR A 88 -3.69 13.54 16.70
N VAL A 89 -3.79 13.45 15.37
CA VAL A 89 -2.85 12.71 14.53
C VAL A 89 -1.88 13.69 13.89
N GLU A 90 -0.63 13.66 14.34
CA GLU A 90 0.48 14.33 13.66
C GLU A 90 1.20 13.34 12.75
N ARG A 91 1.28 13.67 11.47
CA ARG A 91 2.01 12.86 10.50
C ARG A 91 3.51 13.08 10.62
N GLY A 92 4.23 11.99 10.77
CA GLY A 92 5.68 11.94 10.69
C GLY A 92 6.16 11.66 9.27
N ALA A 93 7.30 10.96 9.19
CA ALA A 93 7.91 10.63 7.91
C ALA A 93 7.07 9.61 7.13
N VAL A 94 6.98 9.84 5.82
CA VAL A 94 6.53 8.84 4.84
C VAL A 94 7.71 8.48 3.96
N THR A 95 8.04 7.20 3.87
CA THR A 95 9.19 6.70 3.11
C THR A 95 8.82 5.45 2.33
N PRO A 96 9.63 5.03 1.33
CA PRO A 96 9.55 3.68 0.81
C PRO A 96 9.57 2.65 1.96
N GLY A 97 8.71 1.64 1.86
CA GLY A 97 8.65 0.54 2.81
C GLY A 97 9.76 -0.50 2.55
N PRO A 98 9.93 -1.47 3.45
CA PRO A 98 10.91 -2.53 3.26
C PRO A 98 10.52 -3.47 2.12
N GLY A 99 11.53 -4.12 1.52
CA GLY A 99 11.34 -5.10 0.46
C GLY A 99 11.55 -4.52 -0.95
N GLU A 100 11.60 -5.42 -1.93
CA GLU A 100 11.71 -5.05 -3.33
C GLU A 100 10.36 -4.62 -3.89
N SER A 101 10.39 -3.74 -4.89
CA SER A 101 9.22 -3.46 -5.72
C SER A 101 9.23 -4.38 -6.94
N TYR A 102 8.06 -4.89 -7.30
CA TYR A 102 7.86 -5.76 -8.46
C TYR A 102 7.01 -5.05 -9.50
N ALA A 103 7.26 -5.30 -10.78
CA ALA A 103 6.46 -4.73 -11.85
C ALA A 103 6.28 -5.68 -13.04
N LEU A 104 5.07 -5.71 -13.57
CA LEU A 104 4.71 -6.42 -14.80
C LEU A 104 4.23 -5.42 -15.84
N ARG A 105 4.65 -5.60 -17.09
CA ARG A 105 4.23 -4.75 -18.20
C ARG A 105 2.76 -5.02 -18.53
N THR A 106 2.01 -3.96 -18.81
CA THR A 106 0.63 -4.04 -19.28
C THR A 106 0.57 -3.92 -20.81
N GLU A 107 -0.49 -4.44 -21.43
CA GLU A 107 -0.64 -4.44 -22.90
C GLU A 107 -0.70 -3.03 -23.50
N ASP A 108 -1.13 -2.05 -22.71
CA ASP A 108 -1.20 -0.64 -23.08
C ASP A 108 0.13 0.12 -22.90
N GLY A 109 1.23 -0.57 -22.61
CA GLY A 109 2.56 0.02 -22.46
C GLY A 109 2.91 0.50 -21.05
N GLY A 110 1.95 0.47 -20.11
CA GLY A 110 2.19 0.78 -18.70
C GLY A 110 2.80 -0.36 -17.88
N ALA A 111 2.68 -0.25 -16.56
CA ALA A 111 3.11 -1.25 -15.60
C ALA A 111 2.10 -1.41 -14.45
N LEU A 112 1.87 -2.68 -14.06
CA LEU A 112 1.25 -3.05 -12.80
C LEU A 112 2.36 -3.28 -11.77
N VAL A 113 2.26 -2.65 -10.60
CA VAL A 113 3.39 -2.48 -9.67
C VAL A 113 2.98 -2.87 -8.26
N TRP A 114 3.85 -3.61 -7.58
CA TRP A 114 3.74 -3.96 -6.16
C TRP A 114 4.89 -3.32 -5.42
N TYR A 115 4.57 -2.62 -4.33
CA TYR A 115 5.57 -1.90 -3.55
C TYR A 115 5.09 -1.75 -2.10
N ALA A 116 5.99 -1.31 -1.24
CA ALA A 116 5.69 -1.00 0.15
C ALA A 116 5.88 0.50 0.44
N VAL A 117 5.09 1.03 1.38
CA VAL A 117 5.26 2.37 1.96
C VAL A 117 5.30 2.24 3.48
N LYS A 118 6.16 3.02 4.12
CA LYS A 118 6.22 3.16 5.58
C LYS A 118 5.71 4.56 5.96
N GLU A 119 4.84 4.63 6.94
CA GLU A 119 4.29 5.88 7.48
C GLU A 119 4.44 5.90 9.00
N GLU A 120 5.02 6.97 9.54
CA GLU A 120 5.09 7.23 10.97
C GLU A 120 4.02 8.24 11.37
N LYS A 121 3.38 8.03 12.53
CA LYS A 121 2.39 8.95 13.10
C LYS A 121 2.58 9.09 14.59
N THR A 122 2.44 10.31 15.08
CA THR A 122 2.33 10.60 16.51
C THR A 122 0.87 10.85 16.84
N LEU A 123 0.36 10.13 17.81
CA LEU A 123 -0.98 10.31 18.36
C LEU A 123 -0.84 11.05 19.69
N ALA A 124 -1.56 12.15 19.89
CA ALA A 124 -1.51 12.90 21.14
C ALA A 124 -2.90 13.22 21.72
N GLY A 125 -2.97 13.23 23.06
CA GLY A 125 -4.06 13.86 23.83
C GLY A 125 -5.41 13.14 23.88
N GLY A 126 -5.52 11.94 23.30
CA GLY A 126 -6.75 11.14 23.33
C GLY A 126 -6.84 10.20 24.54
N LYS A 127 -7.96 9.49 24.66
CA LYS A 127 -8.15 8.49 25.73
C LYS A 127 -7.58 7.14 25.31
N ALA A 128 -7.01 6.40 26.26
CA ALA A 128 -6.54 5.04 25.97
C ALA A 128 -7.64 4.12 25.42
N SER A 129 -8.90 4.30 25.83
CA SER A 129 -10.04 3.49 25.37
C SER A 129 -10.49 3.80 23.94
N THR A 130 -10.09 4.93 23.36
CA THR A 130 -10.47 5.37 22.00
C THR A 130 -9.36 5.12 20.98
N LEU A 131 -8.18 4.64 21.42
CA LEU A 131 -7.14 4.19 20.51
C LEU A 131 -7.66 3.04 19.62
N PRO A 132 -7.22 2.99 18.35
CA PRO A 132 -7.50 1.85 17.50
C PRO A 132 -7.09 0.53 18.17
N GLU A 133 -7.91 -0.50 18.00
CA GLU A 133 -7.70 -1.82 18.64
C GLU A 133 -6.31 -2.40 18.35
N GLU A 134 -5.85 -2.29 17.10
CA GLU A 134 -4.53 -2.78 16.69
C GLU A 134 -3.39 -2.07 17.42
N VAL A 135 -3.51 -0.76 17.67
CA VAL A 135 -2.51 0.02 18.43
C VAL A 135 -2.50 -0.42 19.90
N ARG A 136 -3.68 -0.55 20.52
CA ARG A 136 -3.80 -1.02 21.91
C ARG A 136 -3.22 -2.43 22.08
N ALA A 137 -3.54 -3.34 21.17
CA ALA A 137 -3.04 -4.71 21.18
C ALA A 137 -1.52 -4.76 21.04
N HIS A 138 -0.92 -3.88 20.23
CA HIS A 138 0.53 -3.81 20.06
C HIS A 138 1.23 -3.30 21.33
N LEU A 139 0.70 -2.25 21.96
CA LEU A 139 1.23 -1.72 23.22
C LEU A 139 1.12 -2.77 24.35
N GLU A 140 -0.04 -3.40 24.50
CA GLU A 140 -0.27 -4.47 25.49
C GLU A 140 0.70 -5.64 25.30
N LYS A 141 0.89 -6.08 24.06
CA LYS A 141 1.83 -7.18 23.73
C LYS A 141 3.27 -6.85 24.12
N ASN A 142 3.68 -5.59 24.04
CA ASN A 142 5.02 -5.15 24.37
C ASN A 142 5.18 -4.76 25.85
N GLY A 143 4.08 -4.71 26.61
CA GLY A 143 4.06 -4.25 28.00
C GLY A 143 4.19 -2.72 28.14
N ASP A 144 3.91 -1.98 27.07
CA ASP A 144 3.96 -0.52 27.06
C ASP A 144 2.62 0.06 27.56
N GLU A 145 2.69 1.05 28.45
CA GLU A 145 1.51 1.79 28.91
C GLU A 145 1.12 2.86 27.88
N VAL A 146 -0.19 3.13 27.76
CA VAL A 146 -0.66 4.23 26.91
C VAL A 146 -0.31 5.56 27.58
N GLY A 147 0.73 6.22 27.08
CA GLY A 147 1.14 7.56 27.50
C GLY A 147 0.27 8.68 26.91
N GLU A 148 0.65 9.94 27.19
CA GLU A 148 0.04 11.13 26.57
C GLU A 148 0.26 11.20 25.06
N THR A 149 1.32 10.55 24.59
CA THR A 149 1.69 10.42 23.18
C THR A 149 1.99 8.97 22.83
N VAL A 150 1.57 8.53 21.66
CA VAL A 150 1.89 7.21 21.09
C VAL A 150 2.51 7.40 19.71
N LEU A 151 3.72 6.90 19.52
CA LEU A 151 4.37 6.84 18.21
C LEU A 151 4.02 5.51 17.54
N THR A 152 3.41 5.58 16.37
CA THR A 152 3.04 4.43 15.57
C THR A 152 3.83 4.39 14.26
N THR A 153 4.14 3.19 13.81
CA THR A 153 4.69 2.94 12.47
C THR A 153 3.77 1.97 11.75
N TRP A 154 3.36 2.37 10.55
CA TRP A 154 2.47 1.63 9.68
C TRP A 154 3.21 1.21 8.42
N GLN A 155 2.94 0.00 7.96
CA GLN A 155 3.40 -0.50 6.68
C GLN A 155 2.21 -0.72 5.76
N TRP A 156 2.36 -0.23 4.54
CA TRP A 156 1.41 -0.36 3.45
C TRP A 156 2.01 -1.30 2.43
N LEU A 157 1.29 -2.35 2.06
CA LEU A 157 1.55 -3.13 0.86
C LEU A 157 0.56 -2.67 -0.20
N VAL A 158 1.06 -2.25 -1.36
CA VAL A 158 0.26 -1.55 -2.36
C VAL A 158 0.38 -2.25 -3.71
N ILE A 159 -0.74 -2.35 -4.42
CA ILE A 159 -0.79 -2.60 -5.86
C ILE A 159 -1.22 -1.31 -6.54
N GLY A 160 -0.42 -0.85 -7.50
CA GLY A 160 -0.73 0.34 -8.28
C GLY A 160 -0.50 0.13 -9.77
N TYR A 161 -1.06 1.03 -10.57
CA TYR A 161 -0.86 1.09 -12.01
C TYR A 161 -0.14 2.38 -12.38
N ALA A 162 0.95 2.23 -13.12
CA ALA A 162 1.71 3.32 -13.73
C ALA A 162 1.45 3.30 -15.24
N PRO A 163 0.73 4.30 -15.81
CA PRO A 163 0.57 4.38 -17.26
C PRO A 163 1.90 4.73 -17.93
N GLU A 164 2.02 4.47 -19.24
CA GLU A 164 3.17 4.90 -20.05
C GLU A 164 3.38 6.43 -19.97
N ALA A 165 2.28 7.18 -19.89
CA ALA A 165 2.29 8.61 -19.68
C ALA A 165 1.18 9.06 -18.73
N GLY A 166 1.48 10.06 -17.89
CA GLY A 166 0.54 10.65 -16.94
C GLY A 166 0.73 10.16 -15.50
N LYS A 167 -0.29 10.37 -14.67
CA LYS A 167 -0.24 10.04 -13.24
C LYS A 167 -0.64 8.59 -12.98
N GLY A 168 0.08 7.93 -12.08
CA GLY A 168 -0.28 6.61 -11.59
C GLY A 168 -1.48 6.61 -10.65
N ARG A 169 -1.94 5.40 -10.33
CA ARG A 169 -3.12 5.16 -9.47
C ARG A 169 -2.86 4.00 -8.53
N VAL A 170 -3.40 4.07 -7.32
CA VAL A 170 -3.48 2.92 -6.40
C VAL A 170 -4.71 2.09 -6.77
N LEU A 171 -4.53 0.78 -6.90
CA LEU A 171 -5.61 -0.17 -7.22
C LEU A 171 -6.07 -0.95 -5.99
N GLY A 172 -5.18 -1.14 -5.02
CA GLY A 172 -5.47 -1.80 -3.77
C GLY A 172 -4.32 -1.65 -2.79
N GLU A 173 -4.65 -1.73 -1.50
CA GLU A 173 -3.69 -1.60 -0.42
C GLU A 173 -4.09 -2.48 0.77
N SER A 174 -3.08 -2.91 1.53
CA SER A 174 -3.24 -3.46 2.86
C SER A 174 -2.33 -2.67 3.79
N VAL A 175 -2.88 -2.24 4.91
CA VAL A 175 -2.17 -1.43 5.91
C VAL A 175 -2.14 -2.22 7.20
N SER A 176 -0.96 -2.31 7.81
CA SER A 176 -0.76 -2.99 9.08
C SER A 176 0.16 -2.18 9.99
N LEU A 177 -0.12 -2.20 11.28
CA LEU A 177 0.75 -1.63 12.29
C LEU A 177 1.97 -2.53 12.48
N VAL A 178 3.17 -1.95 12.34
CA VAL A 178 4.43 -2.66 12.56
C VAL A 178 5.10 -2.30 13.89
N ALA A 179 4.81 -1.13 14.43
CA ALA A 179 5.27 -0.72 15.76
C ALA A 179 4.31 0.29 16.41
N ALA A 180 4.15 0.20 17.73
CA ALA A 180 3.58 1.23 18.58
C ALA A 180 4.36 1.30 19.90
N ARG A 181 4.62 2.52 20.38
CA ARG A 181 5.33 2.81 21.65
C ARG A 181 5.02 4.21 22.16
#